data_AF-A0A9P4H878-F1
#
_entry.id   AF-A0A9P4H878-F1
#
_cell.length_a   1.000
_cell.length_b   1.000
_cell.length_c   1.000
_cell.angle_alpha   90.00
_cell.angle_beta   90.00
_cell.angle_gamma   90.00
#
_symmetry.space_group_name_H-M   'P 1'
#
loop_
_entity.id
_entity.type
_entity.pdbx_description
1 polymer ?
#
loop_
_entity_poly.entity_id
_entity_poly.type
_entity_poly.pdbx_seq_one_letter_code
_entity_poly.pdbx_strand_id
1 'polypeptide(L)'
;MFVAPLAGLNAVDFWLVRKRNWRVPDLYVGDSRPVYWYTGGFNWRAMATWVLTIWPSFPGFISGTTGKKVALSWTRTFQVSWIVGFMGGALVYYVICLIIPPPGKPYESVLLEAEDEVIDGVDVSSGVKTDASSASAEAVDVEMGSKR
;
A
#
# COMPACT_ATOMS: atom_id res chain seq x y z
N MET A 1 16.60 15.53 -2.81
CA MET A 1 15.62 15.91 -3.84
C MET A 1 14.71 14.76 -4.28
N PHE A 2 15.20 13.54 -4.53
CA PHE A 2 14.39 12.46 -5.14
C PHE A 2 13.23 11.92 -4.28
N VAL A 3 13.34 12.01 -2.95
CA VAL A 3 12.28 11.60 -2.00
C VAL A 3 11.26 12.72 -1.78
N ALA A 4 11.63 13.98 -2.04
CA ALA A 4 10.75 15.13 -1.78
C ALA A 4 9.44 15.09 -2.61
N PRO A 5 9.46 14.76 -3.91
CA PRO A 5 8.25 14.54 -4.69
C PRO A 5 7.37 13.41 -4.16
N LEU A 6 7.96 12.33 -3.65
CA LEU A 6 7.19 11.24 -3.03
C LEU A 6 6.47 11.73 -1.77
N ALA A 7 7.17 12.46 -0.90
CA ALA A 7 6.57 13.02 0.30
C ALA A 7 5.41 13.99 -0.03
N GLY A 8 5.60 14.87 -1.02
CA GLY A 8 4.56 15.82 -1.45
C GLY A 8 3.35 15.14 -2.09
N LEU A 9 3.58 14.12 -2.91
CA LEU A 9 2.50 13.31 -3.50
C LEU A 9 1.71 12.56 -2.44
N ASN A 10 2.36 11.90 -1.49
CA ASN A 10 1.69 11.18 -0.41
C ASN A 10 0.88 12.12 0.49
N ALA A 11 1.44 13.31 0.78
CA ALA A 11 0.73 14.35 1.51
C ALA A 11 -0.59 14.73 0.82
N VAL A 12 -0.55 15.02 -0.47
CA VAL A 12 -1.74 15.39 -1.24
C VAL A 12 -2.71 14.22 -1.40
N ASP A 13 -2.22 13.00 -1.61
CA ASP A 13 -3.08 11.82 -1.70
C ASP A 13 -3.88 11.62 -0.41
N PHE A 14 -3.22 11.74 0.73
CA PHE A 14 -3.84 11.56 2.04
C PHE A 14 -4.81 12.70 2.39
N TRP A 15 -4.35 13.96 2.33
CA TRP A 15 -5.13 15.10 2.83
C TRP A 15 -6.14 15.65 1.82
N LEU A 16 -5.78 15.76 0.53
CA LEU A 16 -6.62 16.43 -0.47
C LEU A 16 -7.46 15.43 -1.28
N VAL A 17 -6.85 14.35 -1.77
CA VAL A 17 -7.54 13.42 -2.68
C VAL A 17 -8.49 12.49 -1.92
N ARG A 18 -8.00 11.86 -0.84
CA ARG A 18 -8.74 10.87 -0.04
C ARG A 18 -9.31 11.43 1.26
N LYS A 19 -8.97 12.67 1.61
CA LYS A 19 -9.43 13.37 2.83
C LYS A 19 -9.34 12.53 4.10
N ARG A 20 -8.24 11.80 4.28
CA ARG A 20 -7.97 10.90 5.42
C ARG A 20 -8.88 9.67 5.51
N ASN A 21 -9.59 9.29 4.44
CA ASN A 21 -10.41 8.09 4.44
C ASN A 21 -9.75 6.94 3.65
N TRP A 22 -9.20 5.98 4.38
CA TRP A 22 -8.51 4.82 3.83
C TRP A 22 -9.18 3.55 4.32
N ARG A 23 -9.49 2.63 3.41
CA ARG A 23 -10.02 1.31 3.75
C ARG A 23 -8.85 0.38 4.05
N VAL A 24 -8.51 0.25 5.33
CA VAL A 24 -7.41 -0.60 5.80
C VAL A 24 -7.56 -2.07 5.37
N PRO A 25 -8.76 -2.70 5.41
CA PRO A 25 -8.90 -4.09 4.96
C PRO A 25 -8.51 -4.29 3.50
N ASP A 26 -8.89 -3.35 2.63
CA ASP A 26 -8.59 -3.40 1.19
C ASP A 26 -7.09 -3.21 0.89
N LEU A 27 -6.27 -2.71 1.83
CA LEU A 27 -4.81 -2.63 1.68
C LEU A 27 -4.12 -3.99 1.86
N TYR A 28 -4.71 -4.91 2.63
CA TYR A 28 -4.12 -6.21 2.95
C TYR A 28 -4.60 -7.34 2.02
N VAL A 29 -5.56 -7.06 1.13
CA VAL A 29 -6.07 -8.02 0.15
C VAL A 29 -5.24 -7.92 -1.14
N GLY A 30 -4.55 -9.00 -1.51
CA GLY A 30 -3.72 -9.09 -2.72
C GLY A 30 -4.45 -9.66 -3.95
N ASP A 31 -5.78 -9.65 -3.95
CA ASP A 31 -6.60 -10.14 -5.06
C ASP A 31 -6.78 -9.03 -6.11
N SER A 32 -7.39 -9.33 -7.28
CA SER A 32 -7.68 -8.33 -8.33
C SER A 32 -8.91 -7.45 -8.04
N ARG A 33 -9.62 -7.73 -6.95
CA ARG A 33 -10.87 -7.09 -6.52
C ARG A 33 -10.73 -5.76 -5.73
N PRO A 34 -9.67 -5.48 -4.96
CA PRO A 34 -9.63 -4.31 -4.08
C PRO A 34 -9.41 -3.03 -4.88
N VAL A 35 -9.96 -1.94 -4.33
CA VAL A 35 -9.92 -0.57 -4.88
C VAL A 35 -8.47 -0.10 -5.13
N TYR A 36 -7.52 -0.59 -4.35
CA TYR A 36 -6.10 -0.22 -4.42
C TYR A 36 -5.28 -1.06 -5.41
N TRP A 37 -5.87 -2.03 -6.10
CA TRP A 37 -5.17 -2.84 -7.10
C TRP A 37 -4.86 -2.07 -8.40
N TYR A 38 -5.50 -0.91 -8.65
CA TYR A 38 -5.28 -0.09 -9.85
C TYR A 38 -5.17 -0.94 -11.15
N THR A 39 -4.18 -0.67 -12.01
CA THR A 39 -3.90 -1.44 -13.23
C THR A 39 -2.88 -2.54 -12.92
N GLY A 40 -3.30 -3.59 -12.22
CA GLY A 40 -2.44 -4.76 -11.91
C GLY A 40 -1.40 -4.53 -10.81
N GLY A 41 -1.79 -3.84 -9.74
CA GLY A 41 -0.96 -3.43 -8.60
C GLY A 41 -0.23 -2.10 -8.79
N PHE A 42 -0.37 -1.44 -9.96
CA PHE A 42 0.44 -0.27 -10.31
C PHE A 42 -0.37 1.02 -10.43
N ASN A 43 0.01 2.03 -9.65
CA ASN A 43 -0.51 3.39 -9.77
C ASN A 43 0.36 4.21 -10.74
N TRP A 44 0.00 4.18 -12.03
CA TRP A 44 0.72 4.90 -13.07
C TRP A 44 0.72 6.43 -12.87
N ARG A 45 -0.30 6.97 -12.19
CA ARG A 45 -0.43 8.42 -11.95
C ARG A 45 0.61 8.90 -10.95
N ALA A 46 0.88 8.08 -9.93
CA ALA A 46 1.92 8.37 -8.97
C ALA A 46 3.31 8.33 -9.61
N MET A 47 3.56 7.34 -10.47
CA MET A 47 4.82 7.24 -11.21
C MET A 47 5.01 8.37 -12.21
N ALA A 48 3.97 8.73 -12.97
CA ALA A 48 4.02 9.86 -13.89
C ALA A 48 4.34 11.17 -13.14
N THR A 49 3.68 11.40 -12.01
CA THR A 49 3.94 12.59 -11.18
C THR A 49 5.39 12.64 -10.70
N TRP A 50 5.89 11.52 -10.19
CA TRP A 50 7.24 11.42 -9.66
C TRP A 50 8.29 11.72 -10.73
N VAL A 51 8.14 11.14 -11.93
CA VAL A 51 9.04 11.38 -13.07
C VAL A 51 8.99 12.83 -13.52
N LEU A 52 7.79 13.40 -13.69
CA LEU A 52 7.60 14.78 -14.13
C LEU A 52 8.22 15.80 -13.15
N THR A 53 8.16 15.50 -11.84
CA THR A 53 8.68 16.40 -10.81
C THR A 53 10.19 16.30 -10.65
N ILE A 54 10.80 15.13 -10.90
CA ILE A 54 12.25 14.96 -10.84
C ILE A 54 12.95 15.55 -12.07
N TRP A 55 12.29 15.53 -13.23
CA TRP A 55 12.85 16.00 -14.51
C TRP A 55 13.59 17.34 -14.43
N PRO A 56 13.05 18.42 -13.81
CA PRO A 56 13.74 19.71 -13.72
C PRO A 56 15.00 19.69 -12.85
N SER A 57 15.16 18.69 -11.98
CA SER A 57 16.31 18.62 -11.06
C SER A 57 17.53 17.91 -11.66
N PHE A 58 17.36 17.14 -12.75
CA PHE A 58 18.45 16.40 -13.40
C PHE A 58 19.54 17.29 -14.01
N PRO A 59 19.24 18.37 -14.75
CA PRO A 59 20.29 19.19 -15.37
C PRO A 59 21.19 19.88 -14.34
N GLY A 60 20.63 20.27 -13.19
CA GLY A 60 21.38 20.82 -12.07
C GLY A 60 22.27 19.79 -11.39
N PHE A 61 21.80 18.54 -11.25
CA PHE A 61 22.60 17.43 -10.73
C PHE A 61 23.81 17.11 -11.62
N ILE A 62 23.63 17.05 -12.94
CA ILE A 62 24.70 16.76 -13.92
C ILE A 62 25.79 17.84 -13.88
N SER A 63 25.40 19.11 -13.73
CA SER A 63 26.38 20.20 -13.59
C SER A 63 27.20 20.08 -12.31
N GLY A 64 26.55 19.75 -11.19
CA GLY A 64 27.23 19.56 -9.91
C GLY A 64 28.21 18.39 -9.90
N THR A 65 27.94 17.32 -10.66
CA THR A 65 28.79 16.12 -10.70
C THR A 65 29.88 16.15 -11.78
N THR A 66 29.58 16.74 -12.95
CA THR A 66 30.52 16.74 -14.10
C THR A 66 31.36 18.01 -14.17
N GLY A 67 31.00 19.07 -13.43
CA GLY A 67 31.68 20.37 -13.52
C GLY A 67 31.44 21.13 -14.83
N LYS A 68 30.56 20.62 -15.70
CA LYS A 68 30.15 21.31 -16.94
C LYS A 68 29.30 22.52 -16.58
N LYS A 69 29.65 23.68 -17.17
CA LYS A 69 28.88 24.91 -17.04
C LYS A 69 27.53 24.75 -17.73
N VAL A 70 26.47 24.62 -16.94
CA VAL A 70 25.09 24.76 -17.41
C VAL A 70 24.61 26.19 -17.16
N ALA A 71 23.48 26.57 -17.80
CA ALA A 71 22.88 27.87 -17.55
C ALA A 71 22.58 28.08 -16.06
N LEU A 72 22.82 29.30 -15.57
CA LEU A 72 22.72 29.68 -14.16
C LEU A 72 21.37 29.29 -13.52
N SER A 73 20.30 29.30 -14.31
CA SER A 73 18.95 28.91 -13.88
C SER A 73 18.87 27.46 -13.39
N TRP A 74 19.61 26.53 -14.01
CA TRP A 74 19.60 25.11 -13.62
C TRP A 74 20.31 24.86 -12.30
N THR A 75 21.42 25.56 -12.06
CA THR A 75 22.17 25.48 -10.80
C THR A 75 21.33 26.03 -9.64
N ARG A 76 20.62 27.14 -9.85
CA ARG A 76 19.69 27.70 -8.85
C ARG A 76 18.51 26.77 -8.56
N THR A 77 17.96 26.12 -9.59
CA THR A 77 16.87 25.15 -9.44
C THR A 77 17.29 23.96 -8.58
N PHE A 78 18.54 23.50 -8.67
CA PHE A 78 19.05 22.42 -7.83
C PHE A 78 19.12 22.80 -6.34
N GLN A 79 19.49 24.04 -6.03
CA GLN A 79 19.57 24.51 -4.64
C GLN A 79 18.20 24.50 -3.94
N VAL A 80 17.12 24.81 -4.67
CA VAL A 80 15.74 24.79 -4.15
C VAL A 80 14.98 23.51 -4.51
N SER A 81 15.66 22.49 -5.04
CA SER A 81 15.05 21.26 -5.55
C SER A 81 14.23 20.51 -4.51
N TRP A 82 14.50 20.69 -3.21
CA TRP A 82 13.69 20.08 -2.15
C TRP A 82 12.30 20.71 -2.08
N ILE A 83 12.20 22.04 -2.07
CA ILE A 83 10.91 22.77 -2.01
C ILE A 83 10.15 22.57 -3.32
N VAL A 84 10.84 22.71 -4.45
CA VAL A 84 10.26 22.49 -5.78
C VAL A 84 9.80 21.05 -5.95
N GLY A 85 10.57 20.09 -5.43
CA GLY A 85 10.20 18.68 -5.45
C GLY A 85 8.95 18.39 -4.61
N PHE A 86 8.88 18.91 -3.38
CA PHE A 86 7.74 18.71 -2.52
C PHE A 86 6.46 19.39 -3.06
N MET A 87 6.53 20.69 -3.36
CA MET A 87 5.37 21.44 -3.87
C MET A 87 4.99 21.02 -5.29
N GLY A 88 5.97 20.73 -6.14
CA GLY A 88 5.75 20.24 -7.49
C GLY A 88 5.07 18.87 -7.48
N GLY A 89 5.54 17.94 -6.65
CA GLY A 89 4.94 16.61 -6.51
C GLY A 89 3.52 16.68 -5.99
N ALA A 90 3.27 17.55 -5.00
CA ALA A 90 1.94 17.84 -4.47
C ALA A 90 1.00 18.39 -5.57
N LEU A 91 1.42 19.44 -6.27
CA LEU A 91 0.59 20.12 -7.29
C LEU A 91 0.31 19.22 -8.49
N VAL A 92 1.34 18.58 -9.04
CA VAL A 92 1.21 17.73 -10.23
C VAL A 92 0.31 16.53 -9.92
N TYR A 93 0.47 15.89 -8.75
CA TYR A 93 -0.41 14.79 -8.36
C TYR A 93 -1.85 15.25 -8.22
N TYR A 94 -2.05 16.39 -7.56
CA TYR A 94 -3.38 16.96 -7.37
C TYR A 94 -4.08 17.19 -8.72
N VAL A 95 -3.40 17.83 -9.67
CA VAL A 95 -3.93 18.11 -11.01
C VAL A 95 -4.25 16.81 -11.76
N ILE A 96 -3.36 15.82 -11.72
CA ILE A 96 -3.61 14.51 -12.36
C ILE A 96 -4.83 13.82 -11.73
N CYS A 97 -4.97 13.85 -10.41
CA CYS A 97 -6.11 13.28 -9.70
C CYS A 97 -7.42 14.06 -9.92
N LEU A 98 -7.36 15.34 -10.30
CA LEU A 98 -8.53 16.11 -10.72
C LEU A 98 -8.98 15.71 -12.12
N ILE A 99 -8.05 15.55 -13.06
CA ILE A 99 -8.38 15.16 -14.44
C ILE A 99 -8.82 13.70 -14.49
N ILE A 100 -8.14 12.83 -13.74
CA ILE A 100 -8.38 11.39 -13.73
C ILE A 100 -8.61 10.96 -12.28
N PRO A 101 -9.87 10.86 -11.82
CA PRO A 101 -10.17 10.49 -10.44
C PRO A 101 -9.71 9.05 -10.15
N PRO A 102 -9.13 8.76 -8.96
CA PRO A 102 -8.77 7.40 -8.56
C PRO A 102 -10.01 6.52 -8.43
N PRO A 103 -9.88 5.21 -8.75
CA PRO A 103 -10.95 4.25 -8.52
C PRO A 103 -11.35 4.23 -7.03
N GLY A 104 -12.64 4.04 -6.74
CA GLY A 104 -13.16 3.96 -5.37
C GLY A 104 -13.66 5.25 -4.73
N LYS A 105 -13.98 6.29 -5.51
CA LYS A 105 -14.84 7.38 -5.02
C LYS A 105 -16.33 6.98 -5.16
N PRO A 106 -17.18 7.20 -4.14
CA PRO A 106 -16.92 7.89 -2.88
C PRO A 106 -16.22 7.00 -1.84
N TYR A 107 -15.28 7.59 -1.10
CA TYR A 107 -14.66 6.95 0.06
C TYR A 107 -15.69 6.96 1.20
N GLU A 108 -16.48 5.90 1.31
CA GLU A 108 -17.46 5.70 2.38
C GLU A 108 -16.79 5.79 3.76
N SER A 109 -17.33 6.58 4.68
CA SER A 109 -16.84 6.78 6.05
C SER A 109 -17.04 5.52 6.91
N VAL A 110 -16.33 4.44 6.60
CA VAL A 110 -16.24 3.26 7.49
C VAL A 110 -15.01 3.45 8.37
N LEU A 111 -14.93 4.59 9.04
CA LEU A 111 -13.87 4.87 10.00
C LEU A 111 -14.47 4.63 11.39
N LEU A 112 -14.19 3.44 11.94
CA LEU A 112 -14.30 3.09 13.37
C LEU A 112 -15.65 2.69 13.95
N GLU A 113 -16.75 2.59 13.19
CA GLU A 113 -18.02 2.06 13.74
C GLU A 113 -18.09 0.51 13.70
N ALA A 114 -17.13 -0.15 13.06
CA ALA A 114 -17.09 -1.62 12.96
C ALA A 114 -16.08 -2.30 13.90
N GLU A 115 -15.49 -1.55 14.85
CA GLU A 115 -14.47 -2.08 15.78
C GLU A 115 -14.95 -2.20 17.23
N ASP A 116 -16.28 -2.24 17.47
CA ASP A 116 -16.84 -2.73 18.75
C ASP A 116 -17.10 -4.26 18.72
N GLU A 117 -16.61 -5.00 17.73
CA GLU A 117 -16.36 -6.44 17.92
C GLU A 117 -15.01 -6.62 18.60
N VAL A 118 -15.03 -6.44 19.93
CA VAL A 118 -14.01 -6.95 20.84
C VAL A 118 -13.83 -8.44 20.53
N ILE A 119 -12.73 -8.80 19.87
CA ILE A 119 -12.30 -10.19 19.80
C ILE A 119 -11.80 -10.54 21.21
N ASP A 120 -12.71 -11.05 22.04
CA ASP A 120 -12.36 -11.65 23.32
C ASP A 120 -11.32 -12.74 23.05
N GLY A 121 -10.13 -12.55 23.62
CA GLY A 121 -9.06 -13.54 23.55
C GLY A 121 -9.59 -14.87 24.07
N VAL A 122 -9.64 -15.88 23.22
CA VAL A 122 -9.85 -17.26 23.66
C VAL A 122 -8.65 -17.64 24.52
N ASP A 123 -8.84 -17.68 25.84
CA ASP A 123 -7.91 -18.30 26.75
C ASP A 123 -7.73 -19.77 26.34
N VAL A 124 -6.53 -20.11 25.88
CA VAL A 124 -6.10 -21.51 25.73
C VAL A 124 -5.91 -22.06 27.13
N SER A 125 -7.03 -22.42 27.78
CA SER A 125 -7.04 -23.21 28.99
C SER A 125 -6.48 -24.59 28.65
N SER A 126 -5.31 -24.84 29.23
CA SER A 126 -4.59 -26.10 29.18
C SER A 126 -5.47 -27.22 29.73
N GLY A 127 -5.87 -28.15 28.87
CA GLY A 127 -6.58 -29.37 29.22
C GLY A 127 -5.79 -30.61 28.82
N VAL A 128 -4.54 -30.73 29.27
CA VAL A 128 -3.84 -32.02 29.28
C VAL A 128 -4.60 -32.94 30.23
N LYS A 129 -5.32 -33.93 29.67
CA LYS A 129 -5.68 -35.15 30.40
C LYS A 129 -4.89 -36.30 29.82
N THR A 130 -3.75 -36.55 30.45
CA THR A 130 -3.06 -37.83 30.41
C THR A 130 -3.76 -38.74 31.41
N ASP A 131 -4.36 -39.83 30.95
CA ASP A 131 -4.53 -41.03 31.77
C ASP A 131 -4.10 -42.23 30.93
N ALA A 132 -3.18 -43.00 31.50
CA ALA A 132 -2.43 -44.07 30.89
C ALA A 132 -3.03 -45.46 31.20
N SER A 133 -2.70 -46.40 30.31
CA SER A 133 -2.47 -47.84 30.57
C SER A 133 -3.62 -48.83 30.33
N SER A 134 -3.46 -49.52 29.19
CA SER A 134 -3.50 -50.98 29.00
C SER A 134 -4.76 -51.80 29.33
N ALA A 135 -5.36 -52.42 28.30
CA ALA A 135 -5.63 -53.86 28.27
C ALA A 135 -6.08 -54.31 26.86
N SER A 136 -5.46 -55.40 26.40
CA SER A 136 -5.94 -56.42 25.46
C SER A 136 -6.67 -56.06 24.15
N ALA A 137 -6.01 -56.47 23.06
CA ALA A 137 -6.53 -57.31 21.98
C ALA A 137 -8.04 -57.54 21.88
N GLU A 138 -8.65 -57.23 20.72
CA GLU A 138 -9.44 -58.20 19.96
C GLU A 138 -9.77 -57.76 18.51
N ALA A 139 -9.60 -58.72 17.60
CA ALA A 139 -10.21 -58.96 16.29
C ALA A 139 -10.41 -57.84 15.24
N VAL A 140 -9.70 -58.03 14.13
CA VAL A 140 -10.04 -57.56 12.78
C VAL A 140 -11.11 -58.49 12.20
N ASP A 141 -12.32 -57.99 11.93
CA ASP A 141 -13.39 -58.75 11.27
C ASP A 141 -13.26 -58.70 9.74
N VAL A 142 -13.22 -59.89 9.13
CA VAL A 142 -13.23 -60.15 7.69
C VAL A 142 -14.67 -60.46 7.27
N GLU A 143 -15.23 -59.63 6.39
CA GLU A 143 -16.57 -59.82 5.83
C GLU A 143 -16.53 -60.85 4.67
N MET A 144 -17.15 -62.02 4.86
CA MET A 144 -17.58 -62.90 3.75
C MET A 144 -19.06 -63.23 3.89
N GLY A 145 -19.88 -62.56 3.09
CA GLY A 145 -21.29 -62.87 2.89
C GLY A 145 -21.47 -64.15 2.06
N SER A 146 -22.00 -65.18 2.71
CA SER A 146 -22.51 -66.42 2.10
C SER A 146 -23.80 -66.17 1.28
N LYS A 147 -23.87 -66.72 0.07
CA LYS A 147 -25.12 -67.00 -0.64
C LYS A 147 -25.11 -68.42 -1.22
N ARG A 148 -25.86 -69.27 -0.52
CA ARG A 148 -26.49 -70.56 -0.89
C ARG A 148 -25.60 -71.78 -1.10
#